data_AF-A0A0Q4GVS0-F1
#
_entry.id   AF-A0A0Q4GVS0-F1
#
_cell.length_a   1.000
_cell.length_b   1.000
_cell.length_c   1.000
_cell.angle_alpha   90.00
_cell.angle_beta   90.00
_cell.angle_gamma   90.00
#
_symmetry.space_group_name_H-M   'P 1'
#
loop_
_entity.id
_entity.type
_entity.pdbx_description
1 polymer ?
#
loop_
_entity_poly.entity_id
_entity_poly.type
_entity_poly.pdbx_seq_one_letter_code
_entity_poly.pdbx_strand_id
1 'polypeptide(L)' 'MIEDGGDLTGTDGCNQLTGTWTVDESDHVQFHNVASTRMACEGVDTWLEGLSQATVADDTMTVLDQDGSEIGTLERED' A
#
# COMPACT_ATOMS: atom_id res chain seq x y z
N MET A 1 -1.91 -16.56 -11.79
CA MET A 1 -1.71 -17.23 -10.49
C MET A 1 -1.26 -16.18 -9.49
N ILE A 2 -1.74 -16.20 -8.24
CA ILE A 2 -1.26 -15.28 -7.20
C ILE A 2 -0.03 -15.92 -6.57
N GLU A 3 1.11 -15.22 -6.59
CA GLU A 3 2.34 -15.64 -5.93
C GLU A 3 2.27 -15.30 -4.43
N ASP A 4 2.93 -16.13 -3.62
CA ASP A 4 3.04 -15.91 -2.17
C ASP A 4 3.85 -14.62 -1.97
N GLY A 5 3.17 -13.52 -1.63
CA GLY A 5 3.83 -12.26 -1.34
C GLY A 5 4.37 -12.21 0.09
N GLY A 6 5.01 -11.09 0.42
CA GLY A 6 5.75 -10.95 1.68
C GLY A 6 4.99 -10.21 2.78
N ASP A 7 5.73 -9.94 3.85
CA ASP A 7 5.31 -8.97 4.85
C ASP A 7 5.32 -7.55 4.25
N LEU A 8 4.29 -6.78 4.57
CA LEU A 8 4.22 -5.35 4.30
C LEU A 8 4.74 -4.60 5.52
N THR A 9 5.68 -3.69 5.31
CA THR A 9 6.04 -2.66 6.28
C THR A 9 6.12 -1.32 5.57
N GLY A 10 5.42 -0.30 6.08
CA GLY A 10 5.39 1.03 5.48
C GLY A 10 5.16 2.14 6.49
N THR A 11 5.15 3.38 5.99
CA THR A 11 4.77 4.56 6.75
C THR A 11 3.95 5.48 5.87
N ASP A 12 2.89 6.08 6.40
CA ASP A 12 2.15 7.16 5.74
C ASP A 12 2.77 8.55 6.03
N GLY A 13 3.95 8.57 6.66
CA GLY A 13 4.64 9.78 7.13
C GLY A 13 4.39 10.09 8.61
N CYS A 14 3.40 9.46 9.23
CA CYS A 14 3.10 9.56 10.66
C CYS A 14 3.02 8.18 11.31
N ASN A 15 2.21 7.32 10.72
CA ASN A 15 1.81 6.03 11.22
C ASN A 15 2.62 4.93 10.55
N GLN A 16 2.99 3.94 11.34
CA GLN A 16 3.58 2.71 10.81
C GLN A 16 2.46 1.81 10.29
N LEU A 17 2.62 1.27 9.08
CA LEU A 17 1.76 0.25 8.51
C LEU A 17 2.47 -1.10 8.53
N THR A 18 1.74 -2.13 8.93
CA THR A 18 2.21 -3.53 8.91
C THR A 18 1.10 -4.42 8.39
N GLY A 19 1.44 -5.42 7.59
CA GLY A 19 0.48 -6.38 7.06
C GLY A 19 1.16 -7.43 6.22
N THR A 20 0.43 -8.01 5.28
CA THR A 20 0.98 -8.88 4.25
C THR A 20 0.47 -8.45 2.88
N TRP A 21 1.15 -8.86 1.82
CA TRP A 21 0.71 -8.61 0.46
C TRP A 21 0.85 -9.86 -0.39
N THR A 22 0.18 -9.88 -1.53
CA THR A 22 0.33 -10.90 -2.57
C THR A 22 0.32 -10.22 -3.92
N VAL A 23 1.04 -10.76 -4.91
CA VAL A 23 1.07 -10.21 -6.28
C VAL A 23 0.66 -11.28 -7.27
N ASP A 24 0.03 -10.88 -8.37
CA ASP A 24 -0.25 -11.77 -9.49
C ASP A 24 0.67 -11.52 -10.70
N GLU A 25 0.55 -12.40 -11.70
CA GLU A 25 1.35 -12.33 -12.95
C GLU A 25 1.15 -11.06 -13.77
N SER A 26 0.17 -10.21 -13.42
CA SER A 26 -0.11 -8.93 -14.09
C SER A 26 0.34 -7.73 -13.25
N ASP A 27 1.24 -7.94 -12.27
CA ASP A 27 1.76 -6.92 -11.37
C ASP A 27 0.68 -6.22 -10.52
N HIS A 28 -0.45 -6.90 -10.30
CA HIS A 28 -1.47 -6.46 -9.35
C HIS A 28 -1.14 -6.98 -7.96
N VAL A 29 -0.99 -6.05 -7.03
CA VAL A 29 -0.73 -6.30 -5.62
C VAL A 29 -2.03 -6.19 -4.84
N GLN A 30 -2.29 -7.16 -3.97
CA GLN A 30 -3.38 -7.11 -2.99
C GLN A 30 -2.79 -7.10 -1.59
N PHE A 31 -3.30 -6.21 -0.75
CA PHE A 31 -2.87 -6.07 0.63
C PHE A 31 -3.85 -6.75 1.58
N HIS A 32 -3.32 -7.41 2.59
CA HIS A 32 -4.07 -8.23 3.53
C HIS A 32 -3.65 -7.91 4.96
N ASN A 33 -4.62 -7.94 5.88
CA ASN A 33 -4.39 -7.74 7.32
C ASN A 33 -3.57 -6.47 7.65
N VAL A 34 -3.76 -5.40 6.86
CA VAL A 34 -3.07 -4.14 7.08
C VAL A 34 -3.58 -3.52 8.38
N ALA A 35 -2.64 -3.25 9.28
CA ALA A 35 -2.85 -2.49 10.50
C ALA A 35 -1.97 -1.24 10.47
N SER A 36 -2.53 -0.10 10.88
CA SER A 36 -1.79 1.13 11.10
C SER A 36 -1.75 1.48 12.59
N THR A 37 -0.68 2.14 13.02
CA THR A 37 -0.70 2.88 14.30
C THR A 37 -1.65 4.06 14.18
N ARG A 38 -2.20 4.55 15.30
CA ARG A 38 -3.06 5.76 15.33
C ARG A 38 -2.38 6.89 16.08
N MET A 39 -1.30 7.42 15.53
CA MET A 39 -0.64 8.61 16.04
C MET A 39 -1.33 9.86 15.50
N ALA A 40 -1.57 10.84 16.37
CA ALA A 40 -2.13 12.12 15.97
C ALA A 40 -1.00 13.01 15.44
N CYS A 41 -0.77 13.00 14.12
CA CYS A 41 0.16 13.94 13.48
C CYS A 41 -0.62 15.08 12.83
N GLU A 42 -0.23 16.31 13.18
CA GLU A 42 -0.78 17.52 12.57
C GLU A 42 -0.10 17.73 11.20
N GLY A 43 -0.90 17.80 10.13
CA GLY A 43 -0.39 18.09 8.78
C GLY A 43 0.21 16.89 8.02
N VAL A 44 -0.02 15.66 8.47
CA VAL A 44 0.31 14.45 7.68
C VAL A 44 -0.94 13.96 6.98
N ASP A 45 -0.77 13.58 5.72
CA ASP A 45 -1.84 13.00 4.90
C ASP A 45 -1.86 11.49 5.11
N THR A 46 -2.85 10.98 5.86
CA THR A 46 -3.00 9.55 6.17
C THR A 46 -3.70 8.78 5.05
N TRP A 47 -3.61 9.25 3.81
CA TRP A 47 -4.26 8.64 2.64
C TRP A 47 -3.94 7.14 2.48
N LEU A 48 -2.74 6.70 2.90
CA LEU A 48 -2.32 5.30 2.86
C LEU A 48 -3.13 4.37 3.79
N GLU A 49 -3.96 4.91 4.70
CA GLU A 49 -4.90 4.11 5.51
C GLU A 49 -5.98 3.43 4.66
N GLY A 50 -6.29 3.97 3.48
CA GLY A 50 -7.27 3.42 2.54
C GLY A 50 -6.74 2.31 1.62
N LEU A 51 -5.44 2.00 1.72
CA LEU A 51 -4.73 0.96 0.99
C LEU A 51 -5.51 -0.36 0.93
N SER A 52 -5.84 -0.79 -0.29
CA SER A 52 -6.44 -2.11 -0.52
C SER A 52 -5.72 -2.88 -1.63
N GLN A 53 -5.42 -2.21 -2.74
CA GLN A 53 -4.82 -2.82 -3.92
C GLN A 53 -3.75 -1.88 -4.46
N ALA A 54 -2.81 -2.42 -5.23
CA ALA A 54 -1.90 -1.61 -6.01
C ALA A 54 -1.61 -2.25 -7.36
N THR A 55 -1.17 -1.45 -8.30
CA THR A 55 -0.62 -1.92 -9.57
C THR A 55 0.78 -1.35 -9.71
N VAL A 56 1.74 -2.20 -10.05
CA VAL A 56 3.13 -1.78 -10.26
C VAL A 56 3.37 -1.59 -11.75
N ALA A 57 3.87 -0.42 -12.12
CA ALA A 57 4.28 -0.10 -13.48
C ALA A 57 5.68 0.54 -13.44
N ASP A 58 6.65 -0.11 -14.07
CA ASP A 58 8.07 0.27 -14.05
C ASP A 58 8.62 0.41 -12.61
N ASP A 59 8.80 1.64 -12.14
CA ASP A 59 9.30 1.98 -10.80
C ASP A 59 8.26 2.75 -9.97
N THR A 60 7.00 2.79 -10.42
CA THR A 60 5.89 3.45 -9.71
C THR A 60 4.82 2.44 -9.34
N MET A 61 4.40 2.48 -8.09
CA MET A 61 3.28 1.72 -7.56
C MET A 61 2.07 2.64 -7.42
N THR A 62 1.01 2.39 -8.17
CA THR A 62 -0.27 3.08 -8.03
C THR A 62 -1.11 2.37 -6.99
N VAL A 63 -1.48 3.05 -5.91
CA VAL A 63 -2.27 2.52 -4.80
C VAL A 63 -3.73 2.86 -5.00
N LEU A 64 -4.60 1.86 -4.83
CA LEU A 64 -6.04 1.96 -4.95
C LEU A 64 -6.73 1.59 -3.64
N ASP A 65 -7.88 2.22 -3.41
CA ASP A 65 -8.77 1.89 -2.30
C ASP A 65 -9.64 0.65 -2.56
N GLN A 66 -10.55 0.36 -1.63
CA GLN A 66 -11.47 -0.77 -1.71
C GLN A 66 -12.48 -0.65 -2.86
N ASP A 67 -12.77 0.56 -3.32
CA ASP A 67 -13.65 0.84 -4.46
C ASP A 67 -12.89 0.79 -5.80
N GLY A 68 -11.57 0.61 -5.76
CA GLY A 68 -10.69 0.62 -6.92
C GLY A 68 -10.37 2.03 -7.43
N SER A 69 -10.57 3.07 -6.61
CA SER A 69 -10.16 4.43 -6.93
C SER A 69 -8.70 4.64 -6.57
N GLU A 70 -7.95 5.31 -7.43
CA GLU A 70 -6.57 5.72 -7.14
C GLU A 70 -6.57 6.72 -5.99
N ILE A 71 -5.84 6.39 -4.92
CA ILE A 71 -5.66 7.25 -3.75
C ILE A 71 -4.27 7.88 -3.71
N GLY A 72 -3.31 7.34 -4.45
CA GLY A 72 -1.99 7.94 -4.64
C GLY A 72 -0.99 6.98 -5.25
N THR A 73 0.25 7.45 -5.40
CA THR A 73 1.35 6.71 -6.02
C THR A 73 2.58 6.70 -5.12
N LEU A 74 3.29 5.58 -5.09
CA LEU A 74 4.57 5.42 -4.41
C LEU A 74 5.66 5.21 -5.47
N GLU A 75 6.72 6.00 -5.40
CA GLU A 75 7.91 5.78 -6.20
C GLU A 75 8.81 4.77 -5.48
N ARG A 76 9.47 3.91 -6.25
CA ARG A 76 10.46 3.00 -5.71
C ARG A 76 11.67 3.80 -5.22
N GLU A 77 12.01 3.66 -3.94
CA GLU A 77 13.27 4.17 -3.41
C GLU A 77 14.42 3.20 -3.81
N ASP A 78 15.47 3.74 -4.44
CA ASP A 78 16.67 3.02 -4.89
C ASP A 78 17.56 2.47 -3.76
#